data_AF-A0A949AMW2-F1
#
_entry.id   AF-A0A949AMW2-F1
#
_cell.length_a   1.000
_cell.length_b   1.000
_cell.length_c   1.000
_cell.angle_alpha   90.00
_cell.angle_beta   90.00
_cell.angle_gamma   90.00
#
_symmetry.space_group_name_H-M   'P 1'
#
loop_
_entity.id
_entity.type
_entity.pdbx_description
1 polymer ?
#
loop_
_entity_poly.entity_id
_entity_poly.type
_entity_poly.pdbx_seq_one_letter_code
_entity_poly.pdbx_strand_id
1 'polypeptide(L)'
;MTLKKYLNLMSVLSIFCWLFWVFVIFFINPEETGLIGFVLFYFSLFLAILGTIAIIGFLIRARFIKGPVFKHVEASFRQGIWLSLLIVGLFLLQGLGILRWWNALFLLLFLMFLEFFFLSSRKKYKT
;
A
#
# COMPACT_ATOMS: atom_id res chain seq x y z
N MET A 1 19.09 3.27 -14.90
CA MET A 1 18.26 2.08 -15.16
C MET A 1 17.15 2.45 -16.14
N THR A 2 16.98 1.71 -17.23
CA THR A 2 15.89 1.94 -18.19
C THR A 2 14.55 1.72 -17.50
N LEU A 3 13.59 2.61 -17.71
CA LEU A 3 12.28 2.61 -17.04
C LEU A 3 11.58 1.24 -17.08
N LYS A 4 11.74 0.54 -18.21
CA LYS A 4 11.23 -0.81 -18.44
C LYS A 4 11.76 -1.83 -17.41
N LYS A 5 13.04 -1.72 -17.02
CA LYS A 5 13.67 -2.63 -16.04
C LYS A 5 13.12 -2.40 -14.63
N TYR A 6 12.86 -1.15 -14.25
CA TYR A 6 12.23 -0.82 -12.97
C TYR A 6 10.80 -1.37 -12.89
N LEU A 7 9.99 -1.16 -13.94
CA LEU A 7 8.62 -1.66 -13.99
C LEU A 7 8.57 -3.20 -13.96
N ASN A 8 9.46 -3.85 -14.72
CA ASN A 8 9.51 -5.31 -14.75
C ASN A 8 9.87 -5.88 -13.38
N LEU A 9 10.88 -5.30 -12.71
CA LEU A 9 11.27 -5.69 -11.36
C LEU A 9 10.10 -5.50 -10.37
N MET A 10 9.44 -4.33 -10.39
CA MET A 10 8.32 -4.05 -9.49
C MET A 10 7.14 -5.00 -9.71
N SER A 11 6.86 -5.35 -10.97
CA SER A 11 5.79 -6.30 -11.32
C SER A 11 6.09 -7.71 -10.80
N VAL A 12 7.33 -8.18 -10.97
CA VAL A 12 7.77 -9.47 -10.42
C VAL A 12 7.64 -9.47 -8.89
N LEU A 13 8.11 -8.43 -8.20
CA LEU A 13 7.97 -8.32 -6.74
C LEU A 13 6.50 -8.34 -6.29
N SER A 14 5.61 -7.64 -7.01
CA SER A 14 4.19 -7.62 -6.67
C SER A 14 3.55 -9.01 -6.83
N ILE A 15 3.90 -9.75 -7.89
CA ILE A 15 3.43 -11.14 -8.08
C ILE A 15 3.94 -12.02 -6.94
N PHE A 16 5.20 -11.89 -6.54
CA PHE A 16 5.76 -12.60 -5.38
C PHE A 16 5.00 -12.29 -4.08
N CYS A 17 4.61 -11.03 -3.85
CA CYS A 17 3.83 -10.64 -2.67
C CYS A 17 2.43 -11.29 -2.68
N TRP A 18 1.77 -11.37 -3.84
CA TRP A 18 0.51 -12.09 -3.97
C TRP A 18 0.66 -13.58 -3.73
N LEU A 19 1.69 -14.21 -4.29
CA LEU A 19 1.98 -15.63 -4.03
C LEU A 19 2.24 -15.89 -2.55
N PHE A 20 2.97 -14.98 -1.88
CA PHE A 20 3.23 -15.08 -0.45
C PHE A 20 1.95 -14.96 0.37
N TRP A 21 1.05 -14.03 0.04
CA TRP A 21 -0.26 -13.93 0.70
C TRP A 21 -1.14 -15.17 0.49
N VAL A 22 -1.18 -15.71 -0.74
CA VAL A 22 -1.88 -16.96 -1.03
C VAL A 22 -1.30 -18.12 -0.22
N PHE A 23 0.02 -18.20 -0.11
CA PHE A 23 0.69 -19.19 0.73
C PHE A 23 0.28 -19.05 2.20
N VAL A 24 0.23 -17.82 2.72
CA VAL A 24 -0.24 -17.57 4.10
C VAL A 24 -1.67 -18.09 4.30
N ILE A 25 -2.59 -17.88 3.34
CA ILE A 25 -3.97 -18.40 3.45
C ILE A 25 -4.02 -19.92 3.55
N PHE A 26 -3.21 -20.63 2.77
CA PHE A 26 -3.29 -22.08 2.70
C PHE A 26 -2.47 -22.80 3.77
N PHE A 27 -1.38 -22.20 4.24
CA PHE A 27 -0.42 -22.87 5.13
C PHE A 27 -0.45 -22.36 6.57
N ILE A 28 -1.02 -21.19 6.85
CA ILE A 28 -1.09 -20.65 8.20
C ILE A 28 -2.51 -20.84 8.74
N ASN A 29 -2.66 -21.74 9.70
CA ASN A 29 -3.89 -21.86 10.45
C ASN A 29 -3.93 -20.77 11.55
N PRO A 30 -4.86 -19.81 11.49
CA PRO A 30 -4.95 -18.74 12.49
C PRO A 30 -5.31 -19.28 13.88
N GLU A 31 -5.95 -20.44 13.99
CA GLU A 31 -6.32 -21.05 15.29
C GLU A 31 -5.11 -21.63 16.03
N GLU A 32 -4.15 -22.21 15.29
CA GLU A 32 -2.91 -22.79 15.83
C GLU A 32 -1.85 -21.71 16.11
N THR A 33 -1.76 -20.71 15.24
CA THR A 33 -0.64 -19.74 15.23
C THR A 33 -0.97 -18.46 16.02
N GLY A 34 -2.23 -18.29 16.44
CA GLY A 34 -2.70 -17.13 17.21
C GLY A 34 -2.35 -15.79 16.57
N LEU A 35 -1.80 -14.87 17.37
CA LEU A 35 -1.47 -13.50 16.97
C LEU A 35 -0.43 -13.42 15.83
N ILE A 36 0.50 -14.37 15.75
CA ILE A 36 1.55 -14.38 14.72
C ILE A 36 0.94 -14.63 13.34
N GLY A 37 0.02 -15.60 13.25
CA GLY A 37 -0.69 -15.88 12.00
C GLY A 37 -1.51 -14.69 11.52
N PHE A 38 -2.16 -13.99 12.46
CA PHE A 38 -2.89 -12.75 12.17
C PHE A 38 -1.96 -11.68 11.58
N VAL A 39 -0.85 -11.36 12.24
CA VAL A 39 0.09 -10.32 11.76
C VAL A 39 0.66 -10.68 10.39
N LEU A 40 1.05 -11.93 10.14
CA LEU A 40 1.56 -12.36 8.83
C LEU A 40 0.53 -12.20 7.72
N PHE A 41 -0.74 -12.52 7.98
CA PHE A 41 -1.81 -12.36 7.00
C PHE A 41 -2.02 -10.90 6.59
N TYR A 42 -2.20 -9.99 7.56
CA TYR A 42 -2.43 -8.57 7.24
C TYR A 42 -1.19 -7.91 6.65
N PHE A 43 0.02 -8.29 7.09
CA PHE A 43 1.26 -7.72 6.56
C PHE A 43 1.52 -8.17 5.11
N SER A 44 1.31 -9.45 4.80
CA SER A 44 1.42 -9.95 3.43
C SER A 44 0.36 -9.36 2.50
N LEU A 45 -0.88 -9.20 2.98
CA LEU A 45 -1.94 -8.51 2.25
C LEU A 45 -1.56 -7.04 1.97
N PHE A 46 -1.01 -6.34 2.97
CA PHE A 46 -0.52 -4.97 2.83
C PHE A 46 0.54 -4.86 1.74
N LEU A 47 1.55 -5.73 1.75
CA LEU A 47 2.60 -5.75 0.73
C LEU A 47 2.04 -6.01 -0.68
N ALA A 48 1.09 -6.95 -0.81
CA ALA A 48 0.46 -7.28 -2.09
C ALA A 48 -0.33 -6.08 -2.67
N ILE A 49 -1.15 -5.43 -1.83
CA ILE A 49 -1.95 -4.25 -2.22
C ILE A 49 -1.04 -3.04 -2.48
N LEU A 50 -0.01 -2.82 -1.67
CA LEU A 50 0.97 -1.77 -1.88
C LEU A 50 1.63 -1.92 -3.26
N GLY A 51 2.07 -3.13 -3.60
CA GLY A 51 2.66 -3.45 -4.90
C GLY A 51 1.74 -3.13 -6.07
N THR A 52 0.46 -3.56 -5.99
CA THR A 52 -0.50 -3.31 -7.08
C THR A 52 -0.81 -1.83 -7.23
N ILE A 53 -1.06 -1.11 -6.14
CA ILE A 53 -1.35 0.33 -6.19
C ILE A 53 -0.14 1.11 -6.70
N ALA A 54 1.08 0.75 -6.29
CA ALA A 54 2.29 1.39 -6.78
C ALA A 54 2.47 1.21 -8.29
N ILE A 55 2.22 -0.01 -8.82
CA ILE A 55 2.29 -0.29 -10.26
C ILE A 55 1.18 0.46 -11.02
N ILE A 56 -0.06 0.41 -10.53
CA ILE A 56 -1.20 1.08 -11.16
C ILE A 56 -0.97 2.61 -11.17
N GLY A 57 -0.60 3.19 -10.04
CA GLY A 57 -0.32 4.63 -9.93
C GLY A 57 0.83 5.07 -10.84
N PHE A 58 1.86 4.24 -10.97
CA PHE A 58 2.94 4.46 -11.91
C PHE A 58 2.46 4.38 -13.37
N LEU A 59 1.70 3.35 -13.75
CA LEU A 59 1.19 3.16 -15.11
C LEU A 59 0.28 4.30 -15.56
N ILE A 60 -0.62 4.75 -14.67
CA ILE A 60 -1.50 5.90 -14.92
C ILE A 60 -0.65 7.14 -15.21
N ARG A 61 0.31 7.48 -14.33
CA ARG A 61 1.15 8.67 -14.54
C ARG A 61 2.07 8.56 -15.75
N ALA A 62 2.57 7.37 -16.06
CA ALA A 62 3.38 7.12 -17.25
C ALA A 62 2.58 7.33 -18.55
N ARG A 63 1.26 7.07 -18.54
CA ARG A 63 0.38 7.31 -19.68
C ARG A 63 -0.10 8.77 -19.79
N PHE A 64 -0.32 9.45 -18.66
CA PHE A 64 -0.93 10.79 -18.64
C PHE A 64 0.06 11.96 -18.51
N ILE A 65 1.28 11.76 -17.98
CA ILE A 65 2.21 12.86 -17.68
C ILE A 65 3.57 12.66 -18.37
N LYS A 66 3.90 13.53 -19.33
CA LYS A 66 5.24 13.63 -19.94
C LYS A 66 6.15 14.48 -19.03
N GLY A 67 6.88 13.85 -18.11
CA GLY A 67 7.81 14.54 -17.19
C GLY A 67 8.93 13.62 -16.67
N PRO A 68 9.91 14.16 -15.90
CA PRO A 68 11.02 13.36 -15.40
C PRO A 68 10.51 12.22 -14.51
N VAL A 69 10.72 11.00 -14.99
CA VAL A 69 10.00 9.80 -14.52
C VAL A 69 10.33 9.45 -13.07
N PHE A 70 11.53 9.78 -12.60
CA PHE A 70 11.98 9.48 -11.24
C PHE A 70 11.16 10.16 -10.13
N LYS A 71 10.71 11.41 -10.32
CA LYS A 71 9.88 12.10 -9.32
C LYS A 71 8.46 11.53 -9.21
N HIS A 72 7.98 10.91 -10.28
CA HIS A 72 6.64 10.34 -10.35
C HIS A 72 6.56 8.99 -9.65
N VAL A 73 7.67 8.24 -9.61
CA VAL A 73 7.78 6.96 -8.90
C VAL A 73 7.66 7.16 -7.39
N GLU A 74 8.43 8.09 -6.81
CA GLU A 74 8.42 8.34 -5.36
C GLU A 74 7.03 8.81 -4.88
N ALA A 75 6.39 9.70 -5.64
CA ALA A 75 5.05 10.18 -5.31
C ALA A 75 3.99 9.06 -5.39
N SER A 76 4.07 8.19 -6.40
CA SER A 76 3.14 7.06 -6.55
C SER A 76 3.33 6.00 -5.48
N PHE A 77 4.58 5.73 -5.10
CA PHE A 77 4.88 4.80 -4.01
C PHE A 77 4.34 5.32 -2.68
N ARG A 78 4.55 6.61 -2.37
CA ARG A 78 4.02 7.23 -1.15
C ARG A 78 2.49 7.19 -1.10
N GLN A 79 1.81 7.51 -2.19
CA GLN A 79 0.36 7.39 -2.27
C GLN A 79 -0.11 5.94 -2.15
N GLY A 80 0.65 5.00 -2.72
CA GLY A 80 0.41 3.58 -2.56
C GLY A 80 0.48 3.12 -1.10
N ILE A 81 1.42 3.64 -0.31
CA ILE A 81 1.51 3.35 1.14
C ILE A 81 0.23 3.79 1.85
N TRP A 82 -0.21 5.04 1.65
CA TRP A 82 -1.41 5.54 2.32
C TRP A 82 -2.68 4.79 1.91
N LEU A 83 -2.85 4.51 0.61
CA LEU A 83 -4.02 3.78 0.11
C LEU A 83 -4.03 2.31 0.54
N SER A 84 -2.88 1.63 0.50
CA SER A 84 -2.79 0.24 0.99
C SER A 84 -3.05 0.15 2.48
N LEU A 85 -2.55 1.11 3.28
CA LEU A 85 -2.80 1.16 4.71
C LEU A 85 -4.28 1.44 5.01
N LEU A 86 -4.94 2.28 4.21
CA LEU A 86 -6.38 2.52 4.29
C LEU A 86 -7.17 1.24 4.01
N ILE A 87 -6.89 0.54 2.90
CA ILE A 87 -7.63 -0.67 2.51
C ILE A 87 -7.42 -1.80 3.53
N VAL A 88 -6.18 -2.05 3.94
CA VAL A 88 -5.87 -3.08 4.94
C VAL A 88 -6.47 -2.72 6.29
N GLY A 89 -6.42 -1.45 6.69
CA GLY A 89 -7.06 -0.97 7.90
C GLY A 89 -8.57 -1.19 7.88
N LEU A 90 -9.25 -0.90 6.76
CA LEU A 90 -10.67 -1.21 6.59
C LEU A 90 -10.95 -2.71 6.70
N PHE A 91 -10.14 -3.56 6.04
CA PHE A 91 -10.26 -5.01 6.17
C PHE A 91 -10.09 -5.49 7.62
N LEU A 92 -9.16 -4.89 8.37
CA LEU A 92 -8.92 -5.20 9.77
C LEU A 92 -10.12 -4.78 10.64
N LEU A 93 -10.67 -3.58 10.43
CA LEU A 93 -11.90 -3.13 11.08
C LEU A 93 -13.08 -4.06 10.77
N GLN A 94 -13.17 -4.57 9.53
CA GLN A 94 -14.19 -5.54 9.12
C GLN A 94 -13.98 -6.88 9.83
N GLY A 95 -12.75 -7.38 9.89
CA GLY A 95 -12.41 -8.63 10.58
C GLY A 95 -12.69 -8.58 12.08
N LEU A 96 -12.56 -7.41 12.70
CA LEU A 96 -12.93 -7.17 14.10
C LEU A 96 -14.45 -6.93 14.30
N GLY A 97 -15.26 -6.89 13.25
CA GLY A 97 -16.70 -6.64 13.33
C GLY A 97 -17.09 -5.22 13.76
N ILE A 98 -16.12 -4.30 13.83
CA ILE A 98 -16.31 -2.90 14.25
C ILE A 98 -16.37 -1.93 13.06
N LEU A 99 -16.45 -2.46 11.83
CA LEU A 99 -16.57 -1.61 10.65
C LEU A 99 -17.92 -0.90 10.63
N ARG A 100 -17.89 0.33 11.12
CA ARG A 100 -18.96 1.31 11.00
C ARG A 100 -18.46 2.44 10.11
N TRP A 101 -19.37 3.09 9.39
CA TRP A 101 -19.03 4.23 8.53
C TRP A 101 -18.25 5.34 9.26
N TRP A 102 -18.56 5.55 10.55
CA TRP A 102 -17.83 6.50 11.40
C TRP A 102 -16.37 6.09 11.63
N ASN A 103 -16.10 4.81 11.90
CA ASN A 103 -14.73 4.32 12.12
C ASN A 103 -13.91 4.36 10.82
N ALA A 104 -14.55 4.07 9.68
CA ALA A 104 -13.94 4.23 8.37
C ALA A 104 -13.60 5.71 8.08
N LEU A 105 -14.50 6.64 8.43
CA LEU A 105 -14.26 8.07 8.26
C LEU A 105 -13.12 8.57 9.15
N PHE A 106 -13.06 8.15 10.41
CA PHE A 106 -11.97 8.50 11.32
C PHE A 106 -10.62 8.00 10.81
N LEU A 107 -10.57 6.75 10.31
CA LEU A 107 -9.35 6.19 9.71
C LEU A 107 -8.91 7.01 8.49
N LEU A 108 -9.84 7.34 7.59
CA LEU A 108 -9.56 8.13 6.40
C LEU A 108 -9.01 9.52 6.76
N LEU A 109 -9.66 10.22 7.70
CA LEU A 109 -9.23 11.53 8.17
C LEU A 109 -7.82 11.45 8.79
N PHE A 110 -7.57 10.48 9.65
CA PHE A 110 -6.26 10.29 10.28
C PHE A 110 -5.14 10.13 9.24
N LEU A 111 -5.35 9.30 8.22
CA LEU A 111 -4.37 9.10 7.14
C LEU A 111 -4.19 10.34 6.28
N MET A 112 -5.27 11.08 5.99
CA MET A 112 -5.21 12.33 5.23
C MET A 112 -4.41 13.40 5.99
N PHE A 113 -4.63 13.53 7.30
CA PHE A 113 -3.86 14.44 8.15
C PHE A 113 -2.37 14.10 8.15
N LEU A 114 -2.02 12.82 8.26
CA LEU A 114 -0.63 12.38 8.18
C LEU A 114 -0.02 12.69 6.79
N GLU A 115 -0.72 12.41 5.70
CA GLU A 115 -0.24 12.76 4.36
C GLU A 115 0.02 14.27 4.23
N PHE A 116 -0.90 15.10 4.72
CA PHE A 116 -0.77 16.56 4.69
C PHE A 116 0.42 17.05 5.52
N PHE A 117 0.64 16.46 6.70
CA PHE A 117 1.80 16.77 7.55
C PHE A 117 3.13 16.47 6.83
N PHE A 118 3.24 15.30 6.19
CA PHE A 118 4.43 14.95 5.40
C PHE A 118 4.64 15.85 4.18
N LEU A 119 3.56 16.27 3.51
CA LEU A 119 3.62 17.23 2.40
C LEU A 119 4.10 18.61 2.87
N SER A 120 3.59 19.08 4.01
CA SER A 120 3.92 20.37 4.61
C SER A 120 5.40 20.46 5.01
N SER A 121 5.93 19.43 5.68
CA SER A 121 7.35 19.39 6.09
C SER A 121 8.32 19.46 4.91
N ARG A 122 7.92 19.00 3.72
CA ARG A 122 8.77 19.05 2.52
C ARG A 122 8.86 20.45 1.89
N LYS A 123 7.89 21.33 2.15
CA LYS A 123 7.89 22.71 1.64
C LYS A 123 8.87 23.62 2.39
N LYS A 124 9.23 23.25 3.62
CA LYS A 124 10.05 24.07 4.53
C LYS A 124 11.57 24.03 4.25
N TYR A 125 12.04 23.18 3.33
CA TYR A 125 13.47 23.00 3.02
C TYR A 125 13.90 23.61 1.67
N LYS A 126 13.08 24.51 1.11
CA LYS A 126 13.28 25.12 -0.22
C LYS A 126 13.29 26.65 -0.21
N THR A 127 13.35 27.26 0.97
CA THR A 127 13.55 28.70 1.17
C THR A 127 14.98 28.97 1.52
#